data_AF-A0A8T0VZ52-F1
#
_entry.id   AF-A0A8T0VZ52-F1
#
_cell.length_a   1.000
_cell.length_b   1.000
_cell.length_c   1.000
_cell.angle_alpha   90.00
_cell.angle_beta   90.00
_cell.angle_gamma   90.00
#
_symmetry.space_group_name_H-M   'P 1'
#
loop_
_entity.id
_entity.type
_entity.pdbx_description
1 polymer ?
#
loop_
_entity_poly.entity_id
_entity_poly.type
_entity_poly.pdbx_seq_one_letter_code
_entity_poly.pdbx_strand_id
1 'polypeptide(L)'
;MGCTSRHLLVLARLPTGKLRSRFHRSLLAAGHCYGPLDPVSNIIVNTIWYDAAFPPTVKLEMDTIGTFSLHRTENCSLYGMVSFLCTRYHHVDFHQAMRGLLNADGYLFKADVTLNMDLDPYINNTMSTPAFFAAPHTGMEEAFFAAATAACHPKPEAQAKFLFQCSNVPMLRNASIVLKGDGQLSSQDVQCLAKLLCQTEAACSELPLPSFRRTWNPCTSSRLYVV
;
A
#
# COMPACT_ATOMS: atom_id res chain seq x y z
N MET A 1 -12.65 6.61 10.39
CA MET A 1 -11.39 6.78 11.17
C MET A 1 -10.26 7.15 10.20
N GLY A 2 -9.51 8.22 10.47
CA GLY A 2 -8.52 8.78 9.54
C GLY A 2 -7.28 7.90 9.33
N CYS A 3 -6.63 8.01 8.18
CA CYS A 3 -5.42 7.25 7.82
C CYS A 3 -4.24 7.44 8.79
N THR A 4 -4.27 8.52 9.58
CA THR A 4 -3.35 8.83 10.69
C THR A 4 -3.30 7.74 11.75
N SER A 5 -4.43 7.13 12.11
CA SER A 5 -4.41 6.08 13.13
C SER A 5 -3.64 4.84 12.67
N ARG A 6 -3.67 4.53 11.36
CA ARG A 6 -3.07 3.31 10.79
C ARG A 6 -1.55 3.38 10.80
N HIS A 7 -0.97 4.50 10.39
CA HIS A 7 0.49 4.64 10.40
C HIS A 7 1.04 4.65 11.83
N LEU A 8 0.32 5.22 12.80
CA LEU A 8 0.70 5.14 14.20
C LEU A 8 0.69 3.69 14.73
N LEU A 9 -0.33 2.89 14.36
CA LEU A 9 -0.35 1.46 14.68
C LEU A 9 0.84 0.72 14.06
N VAL A 10 1.20 1.03 12.81
CA VAL A 10 2.38 0.44 12.15
C VAL A 10 3.67 0.77 12.90
N LEU A 11 3.83 2.00 13.39
CA LEU A 11 5.00 2.39 14.19
C LEU A 11 5.11 1.57 15.47
N ALA A 12 3.98 1.22 16.11
CA ALA A 12 3.96 0.34 17.28
C ALA A 12 4.26 -1.13 16.92
N ARG A 13 3.89 -1.56 15.71
CA ARG A 13 4.05 -2.95 15.26
C ARG A 13 5.42 -3.28 14.66
N LEU A 14 6.11 -2.31 14.05
CA LEU A 14 7.45 -2.57 13.50
C LEU A 14 8.51 -2.65 14.61
N PRO A 15 9.56 -3.49 14.48
CA PRO A 15 10.62 -3.57 15.48
C PRO A 15 11.36 -2.23 15.60
N THR A 16 11.36 -1.61 16.79
CA THR A 16 11.86 -0.23 17.02
C THR A 16 13.30 -0.02 16.52
N GLY A 17 14.20 -0.96 16.77
CA GLY A 17 15.60 -0.87 16.33
C GLY A 17 15.75 -0.86 14.80
N LYS A 18 14.97 -1.69 14.09
CA LYS A 18 14.95 -1.72 12.62
C LYS A 18 14.22 -0.52 12.05
N LEU A 19 13.18 -0.02 12.72
CA LEU A 19 12.45 1.17 12.31
C LEU A 19 13.36 2.41 12.22
N ARG A 20 14.14 2.66 13.28
CA ARG A 20 15.07 3.81 13.34
C ARG A 20 16.22 3.72 12.34
N SER A 21 16.82 2.55 12.20
CA SER A 21 18.05 2.38 11.39
C SER A 21 17.80 2.03 9.93
N ARG A 22 16.62 1.50 9.58
CA ARG A 22 16.40 0.85 8.28
C ARG A 22 15.02 1.13 7.67
N PHE A 23 13.93 0.88 8.38
CA PHE A 23 12.58 0.97 7.79
C PHE A 23 12.01 2.37 7.68
N HIS A 24 12.58 3.40 8.32
CA HIS A 24 12.09 4.77 8.16
C HIS A 24 12.04 5.21 6.69
N ARG A 25 13.06 4.82 5.88
CA ARG A 25 13.09 5.13 4.44
C ARG A 25 11.99 4.42 3.69
N SER A 26 11.87 3.10 3.86
CA SER A 26 10.89 2.31 3.12
C SER A 26 9.47 2.62 3.55
N LEU A 27 9.23 2.88 4.84
CA LEU A 27 7.93 3.26 5.37
C LEU A 27 7.44 4.58 4.75
N LEU A 28 8.31 5.60 4.71
CA LEU A 28 7.92 6.92 4.19
C LEU A 28 7.81 6.95 2.66
N ALA A 29 8.64 6.18 1.96
CA ALA A 29 8.68 6.18 0.50
C ALA A 29 7.70 5.18 -0.15
N ALA A 30 7.41 4.07 0.53
CA ALA A 30 6.69 2.95 -0.05
C ALA A 30 5.62 2.33 0.87
N GLY A 31 5.61 2.64 2.16
CA GLY A 31 4.65 2.13 3.14
C GLY A 31 3.25 2.71 2.96
N HIS A 32 2.61 2.43 1.83
CA HIS A 32 1.27 2.89 1.52
C HIS A 32 0.22 1.84 1.89
N CYS A 33 -1.02 2.28 2.12
CA CYS A 33 -2.09 1.37 2.56
C CYS A 33 -2.94 0.75 1.44
N TYR A 34 -2.70 1.09 0.16
CA TYR A 34 -3.34 0.40 -0.97
C TYR A 34 -2.74 -1.00 -1.15
N GLY A 35 -3.60 -1.97 -1.48
CA GLY A 35 -3.22 -3.38 -1.63
C GLY A 35 -4.37 -4.32 -1.26
N PRO A 36 -4.14 -5.63 -1.37
CA PRO A 36 -5.16 -6.66 -1.13
C PRO A 36 -5.47 -6.95 0.35
N LEU A 37 -4.62 -6.55 1.30
CA LEU A 37 -4.82 -6.80 2.73
C LEU A 37 -5.56 -5.64 3.42
N ASP A 38 -5.74 -5.74 4.73
CA ASP A 38 -6.15 -4.59 5.53
C ASP A 38 -5.11 -3.46 5.46
N PRO A 39 -5.52 -2.20 5.69
CA PRO A 39 -4.64 -1.05 5.55
C PRO A 39 -3.35 -1.10 6.38
N VAL A 40 -3.36 -1.67 7.59
CA VAL A 40 -2.17 -1.75 8.45
C VAL A 40 -1.21 -2.81 7.92
N SER A 41 -1.74 -3.98 7.55
CA SER A 41 -0.96 -5.05 6.92
C SER A 41 -0.35 -4.62 5.59
N ASN A 42 -1.09 -3.90 4.74
CA ASN A 42 -0.56 -3.35 3.48
C ASN A 42 0.63 -2.43 3.73
N ILE A 43 0.55 -1.51 4.70
CA ILE A 43 1.67 -0.62 5.03
C ILE A 43 2.89 -1.44 5.44
N ILE A 44 2.73 -2.43 6.32
CA ILE A 44 3.84 -3.29 6.80
C ILE A 44 4.46 -4.07 5.65
N VAL A 45 3.63 -4.74 4.84
CA VAL A 45 4.05 -5.57 3.70
C VAL A 45 4.79 -4.73 2.66
N ASN A 46 4.23 -3.58 2.27
CA ASN A 46 4.86 -2.67 1.32
C ASN A 46 6.19 -2.11 1.87
N THR A 47 6.25 -1.80 3.17
CA THR A 47 7.47 -1.33 3.84
C THR A 47 8.58 -2.38 3.84
N ILE A 48 8.25 -3.63 4.18
CA ILE A 48 9.22 -4.74 4.26
C ILE A 48 9.67 -5.16 2.87
N TRP A 49 8.73 -5.31 1.92
CA TRP A 49 9.07 -5.66 0.54
C TRP A 49 9.99 -4.61 -0.09
N TYR A 50 9.66 -3.32 0.01
CA TYR A 50 10.46 -2.28 -0.61
C TYR A 50 11.87 -2.19 0.00
N ASP A 51 12.00 -2.37 1.31
CA ASP A 51 13.31 -2.44 1.97
C ASP A 51 14.15 -3.65 1.52
N ALA A 52 13.51 -4.80 1.32
CA ALA A 52 14.19 -6.01 0.87
C ALA A 52 14.56 -5.97 -0.62
N ALA A 53 13.67 -5.47 -1.48
CA ALA A 53 13.87 -5.36 -2.92
C ALA A 53 14.80 -4.21 -3.32
N PHE A 54 14.79 -3.10 -2.56
CA PHE A 54 15.57 -1.89 -2.84
C PHE A 54 16.31 -1.42 -1.58
N PRO A 55 17.29 -2.22 -1.09
CA PRO A 55 17.98 -1.94 0.15
C PRO A 55 18.67 -0.57 0.11
N PRO A 56 18.73 0.15 1.24
CA PRO A 56 19.35 1.46 1.29
C PRO A 56 20.86 1.36 1.04
N THR A 57 21.38 2.20 0.15
CA THR A 57 22.83 2.34 -0.11
C THR A 57 23.55 3.11 1.00
N VAL A 58 22.82 3.97 1.71
CA VAL A 58 23.33 4.76 2.85
C VAL A 58 22.50 4.45 4.08
N LYS A 59 23.19 4.13 5.18
CA LYS A 59 22.55 3.98 6.50
C LYS A 59 22.39 5.36 7.13
N LEU A 60 21.14 5.81 7.22
CA LEU A 60 20.76 6.97 8.01
C LEU A 60 20.04 6.45 9.26
N GLU A 61 20.38 6.95 10.43
CA GLU A 61 19.57 6.72 11.62
C GLU A 61 18.63 7.91 11.80
N MET A 62 17.35 7.62 12.01
CA MET A 62 16.33 8.63 12.25
C MET A 62 15.59 8.34 13.54
N ASP A 63 15.73 9.24 14.52
CA ASP A 63 15.17 9.03 15.85
C ASP A 63 13.66 9.29 15.94
N THR A 64 13.12 10.14 15.05
CA THR A 64 11.71 10.54 15.04
C THR A 64 11.19 10.71 13.63
N ILE A 65 10.00 10.14 13.36
CA ILE A 65 9.26 10.40 12.13
C ILE A 65 8.32 11.59 12.39
N GLY A 66 8.53 12.68 11.65
CA GLY A 66 7.70 13.88 11.76
C GLY A 66 6.26 13.66 11.29
N THR A 67 5.31 14.37 11.92
CA THR A 67 3.88 14.32 11.59
C THR A 67 3.59 14.72 10.14
N PHE A 68 4.35 15.68 9.58
CA PHE A 68 4.24 16.07 8.17
C PHE A 68 4.58 14.93 7.21
N SER A 69 5.60 14.13 7.53
CA SER A 69 5.97 12.97 6.71
C SER A 69 4.90 11.90 6.75
N LEU A 70 4.32 11.63 7.93
CA LEU A 70 3.18 10.71 8.07
C LEU A 70 1.96 11.20 7.29
N HIS A 71 1.59 12.46 7.47
CA HIS A 71 0.48 13.07 6.74
C HIS A 71 0.68 13.00 5.22
N ARG A 72 1.91 13.17 4.73
CA ARG A 72 2.22 12.98 3.31
C ARG A 72 1.98 11.53 2.88
N THR A 73 2.52 10.55 3.60
CA THR A 73 2.35 9.12 3.27
C THR A 73 0.88 8.68 3.30
N GLU A 74 0.09 9.24 4.22
CA GLU A 74 -1.35 9.04 4.30
C GLU A 74 -2.10 9.59 3.09
N ASN A 75 -1.82 10.83 2.70
CA ASN A 75 -2.42 11.42 1.50
C ASN A 75 -2.02 10.63 0.25
N CYS A 76 -0.75 10.26 0.11
CA CYS A 76 -0.28 9.39 -0.98
C CYS A 76 -1.06 8.06 -1.01
N SER A 77 -1.33 7.45 0.14
CA SER A 77 -2.10 6.22 0.21
C SER A 77 -3.56 6.42 -0.23
N LEU A 78 -4.18 7.53 0.18
CA LEU A 78 -5.54 7.88 -0.24
C LEU A 78 -5.63 8.08 -1.76
N TYR A 79 -4.74 8.90 -2.33
CA TYR A 79 -4.68 9.12 -3.77
C TYR A 79 -4.40 7.81 -4.53
N GLY A 80 -3.54 6.93 -3.99
CA GLY A 80 -3.29 5.62 -4.55
C GLY A 80 -4.56 4.76 -4.62
N MET A 81 -5.33 4.67 -3.53
CA MET A 81 -6.59 3.91 -3.52
C MET A 81 -7.66 4.51 -4.44
N VAL A 82 -7.79 5.84 -4.49
CA VAL A 82 -8.75 6.51 -5.38
C VAL A 82 -8.36 6.29 -6.84
N SER A 83 -7.08 6.47 -7.17
CA SER A 83 -6.59 6.23 -8.54
C SER A 83 -6.76 4.77 -8.95
N PHE A 84 -6.54 3.82 -8.04
CA PHE A 84 -6.84 2.41 -8.29
C PHE A 84 -8.29 2.24 -8.75
N LEU A 85 -9.26 2.76 -7.99
CA LEU A 85 -10.68 2.58 -8.27
C LEU A 85 -11.11 3.29 -9.57
N CYS A 86 -10.67 4.53 -9.79
CA CYS A 86 -10.99 5.27 -11.01
C CYS A 86 -10.42 4.60 -12.28
N THR A 87 -9.18 4.11 -12.23
CA THR A 87 -8.58 3.37 -13.36
C THR A 87 -9.22 1.99 -13.52
N ARG A 88 -9.60 1.32 -12.42
CA ARG A 88 -10.27 0.01 -12.48
C ARG A 88 -11.67 0.09 -13.06
N TYR A 89 -12.37 1.18 -12.77
CA TYR A 89 -13.77 1.39 -13.13
C TYR A 89 -13.95 2.76 -13.78
N HIS A 90 -13.91 2.84 -15.12
CA HIS A 90 -13.90 4.12 -15.84
C HIS A 90 -15.12 5.02 -15.62
N HIS A 91 -16.23 4.46 -15.11
CA HIS A 91 -17.44 5.21 -14.77
C HIS A 91 -17.42 5.78 -13.34
N VAL A 92 -16.37 5.49 -12.57
CA VAL A 92 -16.18 5.92 -11.19
C VAL A 92 -15.33 7.18 -11.19
N ASP A 93 -15.95 8.30 -10.84
CA ASP A 93 -15.22 9.53 -10.60
C ASP A 93 -14.54 9.55 -9.22
N PHE A 94 -13.71 10.57 -8.99
CA PHE A 94 -12.99 10.75 -7.73
C PHE A 94 -13.93 10.75 -6.52
N HIS A 95 -15.09 11.40 -6.62
CA HIS A 95 -16.03 11.54 -5.50
C HIS A 95 -16.71 10.21 -5.18
N GLN A 96 -17.09 9.44 -6.20
CA GLN A 96 -17.63 8.10 -6.05
C GLN A 96 -16.59 7.13 -5.47
N ALA A 97 -15.35 7.18 -5.93
CA ALA A 97 -14.24 6.41 -5.37
C ALA A 97 -14.02 6.74 -3.88
N MET A 98 -13.97 8.03 -3.54
CA MET A 98 -13.85 8.49 -2.16
C MET A 98 -15.00 8.00 -1.27
N ARG A 99 -16.25 8.10 -1.76
CA ARG A 99 -17.43 7.62 -1.01
C ARG A 99 -17.40 6.10 -0.82
N GLY A 100 -16.99 5.36 -1.85
CA GLY A 100 -16.80 3.91 -1.77
C GLY A 100 -15.76 3.53 -0.72
N LEU A 101 -14.61 4.22 -0.70
CA LEU A 101 -13.56 4.01 0.30
C LEU A 101 -14.02 4.38 1.71
N LEU A 102 -14.79 5.45 1.88
CA LEU A 102 -15.34 5.81 3.19
C LEU A 102 -16.29 4.74 3.72
N ASN A 103 -17.19 4.23 2.87
CA ASN A 103 -18.10 3.14 3.23
C ASN A 103 -17.37 1.82 3.50
N ALA A 104 -16.26 1.61 2.82
CA ALA A 104 -15.41 0.44 2.99
C ALA A 104 -14.42 0.58 4.16
N ASP A 105 -14.51 1.63 5.00
CA ASP A 105 -13.54 1.95 6.06
C ASP A 105 -12.09 2.01 5.55
N GLY A 106 -11.89 2.40 4.29
CA GLY A 106 -10.61 2.46 3.60
C GLY A 106 -9.97 1.09 3.35
N TYR A 107 -10.73 0.00 3.42
CA TYR A 107 -10.30 -1.33 2.99
C TYR A 107 -10.54 -1.44 1.48
N LEU A 108 -9.46 -1.40 0.69
CA LEU A 108 -9.58 -1.41 -0.78
C LEU A 108 -10.28 -2.67 -1.30
N PHE A 109 -10.02 -3.84 -0.70
CA PHE A 109 -10.66 -5.09 -1.10
C PHE A 109 -12.16 -5.17 -0.78
N LYS A 110 -12.68 -4.31 0.11
CA LYS A 110 -14.13 -4.17 0.32
C LYS A 110 -14.76 -3.24 -0.73
N ALA A 111 -13.98 -2.32 -1.28
CA ALA A 111 -14.42 -1.41 -2.33
C ALA A 111 -14.37 -2.06 -3.73
N ASP A 112 -13.41 -2.95 -3.99
CA ASP A 112 -13.30 -3.75 -5.22
C ASP A 112 -13.48 -5.26 -4.91
N VAL A 113 -14.59 -5.84 -5.38
CA VAL A 113 -14.94 -7.25 -5.12
C VAL A 113 -13.94 -8.25 -5.71
N THR A 114 -13.16 -7.87 -6.72
CA THR A 114 -12.16 -8.74 -7.35
C THR A 114 -10.90 -8.90 -6.52
N LEU A 115 -10.68 -8.01 -5.55
CA LEU A 115 -9.64 -8.13 -4.53
C LEU A 115 -10.12 -8.93 -3.32
N ASN A 116 -11.43 -9.13 -3.15
CA ASN A 116 -11.98 -9.96 -2.09
C ASN A 116 -11.75 -11.43 -2.43
N MET A 117 -10.57 -11.92 -2.09
CA MET A 117 -10.28 -13.35 -2.11
C MET A 117 -10.76 -13.89 -0.77
N ASP A 118 -11.77 -14.75 -0.77
CA ASP A 118 -12.36 -15.37 0.43
C ASP A 118 -11.28 -16.00 1.34
N LEU A 119 -10.67 -15.18 2.19
CA LEU A 119 -9.70 -15.62 3.20
C LEU A 119 -10.42 -16.33 4.36
N ASP A 120 -11.75 -16.19 4.46
CA ASP A 120 -12.63 -16.91 5.38
C ASP A 120 -14.07 -17.03 4.85
N PRO A 121 -14.58 -18.24 4.51
CA PRO A 121 -15.95 -18.43 4.01
C PRO A 121 -17.06 -18.16 5.06
N TYR A 122 -16.69 -17.92 6.32
CA TYR A 122 -17.63 -17.65 7.43
C TYR A 122 -17.95 -16.15 7.64
N ILE A 123 -17.24 -15.23 6.99
CA ILE A 123 -17.46 -13.77 7.14
C ILE A 123 -18.51 -13.23 6.15
N ASN A 124 -19.07 -14.10 5.31
CA ASN A 124 -19.95 -13.73 4.20
C ASN A 124 -21.35 -13.25 4.62
N ASN A 125 -21.61 -13.05 5.92
CA ASN A 125 -22.90 -12.58 6.44
C ASN A 125 -22.98 -11.06 6.64
N THR A 126 -21.92 -10.31 6.33
CA THR A 126 -22.01 -8.85 6.22
C THR A 126 -22.13 -8.48 4.75
N MET A 127 -23.37 -8.33 4.26
CA MET A 127 -23.68 -7.71 2.97
C MET A 127 -23.03 -6.30 2.90
N SER A 128 -21.75 -6.25 2.56
CA SER A 128 -21.16 -5.05 1.98
C SER A 128 -21.55 -5.13 0.52
N THR A 129 -22.61 -4.43 0.14
CA THR A 129 -22.91 -4.18 -1.26
C THR A 129 -21.63 -3.63 -1.90
N PRO A 130 -21.07 -4.28 -2.93
CA PRO A 130 -19.87 -3.77 -3.58
C PRO A 130 -20.15 -2.33 -4.02
N ALA A 131 -19.24 -1.41 -3.70
CA ALA A 131 -19.44 0.01 -4.02
C ALA A 131 -19.64 0.25 -5.52
N PHE A 132 -19.15 -0.69 -6.36
CA PHE A 132 -19.20 -0.62 -7.81
C PHE A 132 -19.87 -1.90 -8.36
N PHE A 133 -21.11 -1.80 -8.83
CA PHE A 133 -21.90 -2.91 -9.38
C PHE A 133 -21.52 -3.31 -10.82
N ALA A 134 -20.46 -2.71 -11.38
CA ALA A 134 -20.06 -2.93 -12.76
C ALA A 134 -18.77 -3.74 -12.86
N ALA A 135 -18.60 -4.45 -13.98
CA ALA A 135 -17.37 -5.16 -14.27
C ALA A 135 -16.19 -4.17 -14.38
N PRO A 136 -14.98 -4.56 -13.91
CA PRO A 136 -13.80 -3.75 -14.09
C PRO A 136 -13.43 -3.63 -15.57
N HIS A 137 -12.88 -2.47 -15.95
CA HIS A 137 -12.53 -2.14 -17.34
C HIS A 137 -11.06 -2.46 -17.66
N THR A 138 -10.18 -2.33 -16.66
CA THR A 138 -8.73 -2.53 -16.79
C THR A 138 -8.26 -3.74 -15.99
N GLY A 139 -7.00 -4.15 -16.12
CA GLY A 139 -6.38 -5.19 -15.31
C GLY A 139 -6.08 -4.74 -13.88
N MET A 140 -5.88 -5.68 -12.95
CA MET A 140 -5.51 -5.37 -11.57
C MET A 140 -4.09 -4.79 -11.48
N GLU A 141 -3.14 -5.31 -12.26
CA GLU A 141 -1.78 -4.78 -12.34
C GLU A 141 -1.75 -3.32 -12.80
N GLU A 142 -2.54 -2.99 -13.84
CA GLU A 142 -2.66 -1.63 -14.37
C GLU A 142 -3.24 -0.66 -13.32
N ALA A 143 -4.29 -1.07 -12.60
CA ALA A 143 -4.84 -0.26 -11.52
C ALA A 143 -3.85 -0.08 -10.35
N PHE A 144 -3.04 -1.09 -10.02
CA PHE A 144 -1.98 -0.93 -9.03
C PHE A 144 -0.85 -0.04 -9.52
N PHE A 145 -0.55 -0.03 -10.82
CA PHE A 145 0.40 0.91 -11.41
C PHE A 145 -0.10 2.35 -11.30
N ALA A 146 -1.37 2.60 -11.60
CA ALA A 146 -2.00 3.91 -11.39
C ALA A 146 -1.96 4.33 -9.92
N ALA A 147 -2.29 3.40 -9.00
CA ALA A 147 -2.22 3.63 -7.56
C ALA A 147 -0.82 4.04 -7.09
N ALA A 148 0.20 3.29 -7.50
CA ALA A 148 1.58 3.55 -7.13
C ALA A 148 2.10 4.87 -7.71
N THR A 149 1.68 5.22 -8.93
CA THR A 149 2.00 6.50 -9.57
C THR A 149 1.37 7.66 -8.81
N ALA A 150 0.07 7.59 -8.51
CA ALA A 150 -0.64 8.62 -7.75
C ALA A 150 -0.10 8.77 -6.32
N ALA A 151 0.37 7.67 -5.71
CA ALA A 151 1.02 7.68 -4.40
C ALA A 151 2.46 8.25 -4.43
N CYS A 152 3.00 8.59 -5.60
CA CYS A 152 4.39 9.01 -5.78
C CYS A 152 5.42 7.95 -5.36
N HIS A 153 5.10 6.67 -5.57
CA HIS A 153 5.99 5.55 -5.25
C HIS A 153 7.29 5.64 -6.09
N PRO A 154 8.48 5.39 -5.53
CA PRO A 154 9.75 5.51 -6.27
C PRO A 154 9.91 4.50 -7.43
N LYS A 155 9.21 3.37 -7.36
CA LYS A 155 9.26 2.26 -8.33
C LYS A 155 7.84 1.75 -8.62
N PRO A 156 7.00 2.52 -9.34
CA PRO A 156 5.56 2.22 -9.45
C PRO A 156 5.29 0.91 -10.20
N GLU A 157 6.06 0.61 -11.24
CA GLU A 157 5.93 -0.66 -12.00
C GLU A 157 6.26 -1.89 -11.15
N ALA A 158 7.36 -1.84 -10.38
CA ALA A 158 7.74 -2.94 -9.50
C ALA A 158 6.70 -3.16 -8.40
N GLN A 159 6.16 -2.07 -7.84
CA GLN A 159 5.10 -2.12 -6.84
C GLN A 159 3.81 -2.74 -7.41
N ALA A 160 3.46 -2.42 -8.66
CA ALA A 160 2.27 -2.96 -9.32
C ALA A 160 2.37 -4.48 -9.53
N LYS A 161 3.51 -4.94 -10.08
CA LYS A 161 3.81 -6.36 -10.25
C LYS A 161 3.79 -7.10 -8.92
N PHE A 162 4.43 -6.53 -7.91
CA PHE A 162 4.44 -7.07 -6.56
C PHE A 162 3.02 -7.22 -5.99
N LEU A 163 2.18 -6.18 -6.05
CA LEU A 163 0.82 -6.24 -5.51
C LEU A 163 -0.09 -7.16 -6.32
N PHE A 164 0.09 -7.22 -7.63
CA PHE A 164 -0.60 -8.18 -8.49
C PHE A 164 -0.25 -9.62 -8.11
N GLN A 165 1.03 -9.93 -7.89
CA GLN A 165 1.48 -11.24 -7.41
C GLN A 165 1.07 -11.52 -5.96
N CYS A 166 1.08 -10.49 -5.11
CA CYS A 166 0.56 -10.56 -3.75
C CYS A 166 -0.91 -10.90 -3.74
N SER A 167 -1.65 -10.56 -4.79
CA SER A 167 -3.05 -10.94 -4.94
C SER A 167 -3.18 -12.43 -5.29
N ASN A 168 -2.26 -13.30 -4.87
CA ASN A 168 -2.40 -14.76 -4.95
C ASN A 168 -2.69 -15.32 -3.55
N VAL A 169 -3.74 -16.14 -3.44
CA VAL A 169 -4.32 -16.63 -2.17
C VAL A 169 -3.29 -17.23 -1.20
N PRO A 170 -2.34 -18.09 -1.61
CA PRO A 170 -1.38 -18.69 -0.69
C PRO A 170 -0.42 -17.65 -0.08
N MET A 171 -0.02 -16.64 -0.86
CA MET A 171 0.91 -15.62 -0.40
C MET A 171 0.24 -14.67 0.59
N LEU A 172 -1.00 -14.25 0.31
CA LEU A 172 -1.83 -13.49 1.25
C LEU A 172 -2.03 -14.27 2.54
N ARG A 173 -2.46 -15.53 2.45
CA ARG A 173 -2.70 -16.37 3.62
C ARG A 173 -1.47 -16.47 4.51
N ASN A 174 -0.30 -16.73 3.93
CA ASN A 174 0.95 -16.84 4.68
C ASN A 174 1.35 -15.50 5.32
N ALA A 175 1.24 -14.39 4.58
CA ALA A 175 1.51 -13.05 5.13
C ALA A 175 0.53 -12.70 6.27
N SER A 176 -0.76 -12.97 6.09
CA SER A 176 -1.80 -12.76 7.10
C SER A 176 -1.57 -13.58 8.38
N ILE A 177 -1.04 -14.80 8.27
CA ILE A 177 -0.69 -15.63 9.45
C ILE A 177 0.43 -14.95 10.24
N VAL A 178 1.48 -14.47 9.59
CA VAL A 178 2.60 -13.80 10.26
C VAL A 178 2.19 -12.44 10.83
N LEU A 179 1.28 -11.74 10.16
CA LEU A 179 0.77 -10.44 10.59
C LEU A 179 -0.37 -10.53 11.61
N LYS A 180 -0.75 -11.73 12.06
CA LYS A 180 -1.87 -11.92 12.98
C LYS A 180 -1.58 -11.30 14.35
N GLY A 181 -2.56 -10.61 14.91
CA GLY A 181 -2.49 -9.94 16.22
C GLY A 181 -1.96 -8.50 16.14
N ASP A 182 -2.03 -7.77 17.25
CA ASP A 182 -1.67 -6.34 17.31
C ASP A 182 -0.30 -6.07 17.93
N GLY A 183 0.44 -7.14 18.23
CA GLY A 183 1.77 -7.07 18.84
C GLY A 183 2.84 -6.54 17.90
N GLN A 184 3.96 -6.15 18.50
CA GLN A 184 5.18 -5.83 17.75
C GLN A 184 5.73 -7.10 17.08
N LEU A 185 6.06 -6.99 15.80
CA LEU A 185 6.67 -8.06 15.03
C LEU A 185 8.08 -8.35 15.55
N SER A 186 8.41 -9.63 15.66
CA SER A 186 9.77 -10.06 15.99
C SER A 186 10.71 -9.87 14.80
N SER A 187 12.02 -9.98 15.04
CA SER A 187 12.99 -9.95 13.95
C SER A 187 12.84 -11.13 13.00
N GLN A 188 12.38 -12.28 13.51
CA GLN A 188 12.09 -13.50 12.77
C GLN A 188 10.86 -13.32 11.87
N ASP A 189 9.79 -12.71 12.37
CA ASP A 189 8.57 -12.43 11.58
C ASP A 189 8.90 -11.55 10.37
N VAL A 190 9.68 -10.49 10.60
CA VAL A 190 10.13 -9.59 9.53
C VAL A 190 11.00 -10.32 8.50
N GLN A 191 11.89 -11.22 8.93
CA GLN A 191 12.70 -12.02 8.00
C GLN A 191 11.86 -13.04 7.22
N CYS A 192 10.87 -13.65 7.88
CA CYS A 192 9.92 -14.56 7.25
C CYS A 192 9.11 -13.83 6.17
N LEU A 193 8.56 -12.66 6.50
CA LEU A 193 7.86 -11.80 5.55
C LEU A 193 8.76 -11.39 4.38
N ALA A 194 9.96 -10.88 4.64
CA ALA A 194 10.88 -10.48 3.57
C ALA A 194 11.19 -11.65 2.61
N LYS A 195 11.45 -12.85 3.16
CA LYS A 195 11.67 -14.05 2.36
C LYS A 195 10.44 -14.48 1.58
N LEU A 196 9.24 -14.34 2.13
CA LEU A 196 7.98 -14.68 1.46
C LEU A 196 7.68 -13.71 0.31
N LEU A 197 7.90 -12.41 0.53
CA LEU A 197 7.54 -11.34 -0.40
C LEU A 197 8.55 -11.16 -1.55
N CYS A 198 9.80 -11.57 -1.37
CA CYS A 198 10.86 -11.43 -2.38
C CYS A 198 11.19 -12.72 -3.14
N GLN A 199 10.35 -13.77 -3.08
CA GLN A 199 10.55 -14.99 -3.86
C GLN A 199 10.39 -14.77 -5.38
N THR A 200 9.96 -13.58 -5.79
CA THR A 200 9.71 -13.23 -7.18
C THR A 200 10.82 -12.32 -7.72
N GLU A 201 11.83 -13.01 -8.26
CA GLU A 201 12.96 -12.60 -9.12
C GLU A 201 13.51 -11.17 -9.12
N ALA A 202 14.82 -11.15 -8.90
CA ALA A 202 15.76 -10.07 -9.16
C ALA A 202 15.88 -9.77 -10.66
N ALA A 203 15.42 -8.60 -11.09
CA ALA A 203 15.98 -7.86 -12.22
C ALA A 203 15.40 -6.43 -12.27
N CYS A 204 16.21 -5.41 -11.98
CA CYS A 204 16.49 -4.31 -12.91
C CYS A 204 17.22 -3.13 -12.24
N SER A 205 18.36 -2.82 -12.87
CA SER A 205 19.16 -1.60 -12.94
C SER A 205 18.73 -0.39 -12.10
N GLU A 206 19.65 0.05 -11.25
CA GLU A 206 19.57 1.31 -10.51
C GLU A 206 19.58 2.52 -11.46
N LEU A 207 18.59 3.39 -11.32
CA LEU A 207 18.69 4.80 -11.67
C LEU A 207 18.57 5.60 -10.37
N PRO A 208 19.36 6.67 -10.20
CA PRO A 208 19.40 7.44 -8.96
C PRO A 208 18.04 8.02 -8.61
N LEU A 209 17.72 7.98 -7.32
CA LEU A 209 16.46 8.49 -6.75
C LEU A 209 16.27 9.97 -7.13
N PRO A 210 15.13 10.36 -7.74
CA PRO A 210 14.82 11.77 -7.90
C PRO A 210 14.62 12.40 -6.52
N SER A 211 15.16 13.62 -6.35
CA SER A 211 15.02 14.41 -5.14
C SER A 211 13.54 14.55 -4.75
N PHE A 212 13.24 14.31 -3.48
CA PHE A 212 11.93 14.49 -2.87
C PHE A 212 11.36 15.87 -3.28
N ARG A 213 10.35 15.92 -4.16
CA ARG A 213 9.72 17.20 -4.51
C ARG A 213 9.09 17.79 -3.24
N ARG A 214 9.56 18.97 -2.85
CA ARG A 214 9.09 19.74 -1.69
C ARG A 214 7.85 20.60 -1.97
N THR A 215 7.49 20.78 -3.24
CA THR A 215 6.36 21.64 -3.63
C THR A 215 5.19 20.78 -4.10
N TRP A 216 4.29 20.44 -3.16
CA TRP A 216 2.91 20.10 -3.50
C TRP A 216 2.20 21.42 -3.76
N ASN A 217 1.89 21.72 -5.03
CA ASN A 217 1.14 22.93 -5.39
C ASN A 217 -0.29 22.48 -5.77
N PRO A 218 -1.32 22.77 -4.96
CA PRO A 218 -2.69 22.34 -5.26
C PRO A 218 -3.32 23.08 -6.44
N CYS A 219 -2.73 24.19 -6.91
CA CYS A 219 -3.40 25.13 -7.83
C CYS A 219 -3.11 24.95 -9.33
N THR A 220 -2.35 23.93 -9.76
CA THR A 220 -2.11 23.69 -11.21
C THR A 220 -2.60 22.34 -11.72
N SER A 221 -3.30 21.56 -10.90
CA SER A 221 -3.78 20.22 -11.27
C SER A 221 -5.22 20.21 -11.85
N SER A 222 -5.58 21.21 -12.64
CA SER A 222 -6.75 21.13 -13.54
C SER A 222 -6.50 20.21 -14.74
N ARG A 223 -5.31 19.61 -14.82
CA ARG A 223 -4.99 18.48 -15.69
C ARG A 223 -4.60 17.29 -14.83
N LEU A 224 -5.59 16.79 -14.08
CA LEU A 224 -5.61 15.39 -13.71
C LEU A 224 -5.54 14.63 -15.04
N TYR A 225 -4.38 14.06 -15.34
CA TYR A 225 -4.34 12.87 -16.16
C TYR A 225 -5.06 11.80 -15.35
N VAL A 226 -6.39 11.79 -15.52
CA VAL A 226 -7.15 10.55 -15.48
C VAL A 226 -6.58 9.75 -16.65
N VAL A 227 -5.75 8.77 -16.33
CA VAL A 227 -5.53 7.63 -17.22
C VAL A 227 -6.64 6.65 -16.90
#